data_AF-A0A7J7IS93-F1
#
_entry.id   AF-A0A7J7IS93-F1
#
_cell.length_a   1.000
_cell.length_b   1.000
_cell.length_c   1.000
_cell.angle_alpha   90.00
_cell.angle_beta   90.00
_cell.angle_gamma   90.00
#
_symmetry.space_group_name_H-M   'P 1'
#
loop_
_entity.id
_entity.type
_entity.pdbx_description
1 polymer ?
#
loop_
_entity_poly.entity_id
_entity_poly.type
_entity_poly.pdbx_seq_one_letter_code
_entity_poly.pdbx_strand_id
1 'polypeptide(L)'
;MIRLLGDRYNVETGEVTIQTDSCPSRLQNTDYAKYLLTALYFESWKVEDWESEITWADLKTYEYDKSSNKVKVEAIVEQLPHAKDDKWKKSSLKKYEEAISNLHNQGESQETLTQYKRAVMNLLKLKTDFQ
;
A
#
# COMPACT_ATOMS: atom_id res chain seq x y z
N MET A 1 -13.45 5.96 -0.66
CA MET A 1 -14.11 6.35 0.62
C MET A 1 -13.15 6.99 1.63
N ILE A 2 -12.11 6.30 2.12
CA ILE A 2 -11.25 6.81 3.20
C ILE A 2 -10.64 8.20 2.89
N ARG A 3 -10.21 8.44 1.64
CA ARG A 3 -9.72 9.77 1.23
C ARG A 3 -10.77 10.88 1.32
N LEU A 4 -12.04 10.58 1.04
CA LEU A 4 -13.15 11.54 1.13
C LEU A 4 -13.47 11.91 2.58
N LEU A 5 -13.28 10.96 3.51
CA LEU A 5 -13.52 11.17 4.93
C LEU A 5 -12.44 12.01 5.61
N GLY A 6 -11.19 11.94 5.12
CA GLY A 6 -10.06 12.65 5.72
C GLY A 6 -9.93 12.34 7.21
N ASP A 7 -9.85 13.40 8.02
CA ASP A 7 -9.67 13.32 9.49
C ASP A 7 -10.87 12.73 10.24
N ARG A 8 -12.01 12.55 9.56
CA ARG A 8 -13.21 11.93 10.14
C ARG A 8 -13.08 10.40 10.26
N TYR A 9 -12.05 9.81 9.66
CA TYR A 9 -11.78 8.38 9.73
C TYR A 9 -10.59 8.10 10.64
N ASN A 10 -10.81 7.30 11.69
CA ASN A 10 -9.73 6.79 12.53
C ASN A 10 -9.17 5.50 11.92
N VAL A 11 -7.90 5.51 11.53
CA VAL A 11 -7.22 4.36 10.89
C VAL A 11 -7.01 3.20 11.88
N GLU A 12 -6.85 3.49 13.18
CA GLU A 12 -6.58 2.49 14.20
C GLU A 12 -7.84 1.73 14.62
N THR A 13 -8.95 2.45 14.85
CA THR A 13 -10.22 1.85 15.29
C THR A 13 -11.13 1.46 14.12
N GLY A 14 -10.86 1.99 12.92
CA GLY A 14 -11.72 1.83 11.75
C GLY A 14 -13.04 2.60 11.84
N GLU A 15 -13.18 3.51 12.81
CA GLU A 15 -14.41 4.26 13.05
C GLU A 15 -14.51 5.54 12.21
N VAL A 16 -15.73 5.88 11.81
CA VAL A 16 -16.06 7.12 11.08
C VAL A 16 -16.87 8.04 11.99
N THR A 17 -16.36 9.25 12.22
CA THR A 17 -17.00 10.26 13.07
C THR A 17 -17.51 11.42 12.21
N ILE A 18 -18.84 11.53 12.06
CA ILE A 18 -19.49 12.65 11.35
C ILE A 18 -20.15 13.55 12.38
N GLN A 19 -19.54 14.71 12.63
CA GLN A 19 -20.13 15.76 13.44
C GLN A 19 -20.89 16.76 12.56
N THR A 20 -22.13 17.10 12.96
CA THR A 20 -23.00 18.07 12.31
C THR A 20 -23.59 19.04 13.35
N ASP A 21 -23.41 20.33 13.13
CA ASP A 21 -23.88 21.41 14.00
C ASP A 21 -24.52 22.58 13.22
N SER A 22 -24.66 22.43 11.90
CA SER A 22 -25.04 23.50 10.99
C SER A 22 -26.53 23.87 11.03
N CYS A 23 -27.39 22.99 11.55
CA CYS A 23 -28.84 23.23 11.63
C CYS A 23 -29.31 23.60 13.05
N PRO A 24 -30.38 24.40 13.19
CA PRO A 24 -30.91 24.81 14.50
C PRO A 24 -31.46 23.66 15.36
N SER A 25 -32.02 22.62 14.73
CA SER A 25 -32.63 21.49 15.44
C SER A 25 -31.78 20.22 15.37
N ARG A 26 -31.81 19.42 16.44
CA ARG A 26 -31.12 18.13 16.49
C ARG A 26 -31.62 17.15 15.41
N LEU A 27 -32.93 17.20 15.09
CA LEU A 27 -33.51 16.35 14.06
C LEU A 27 -32.89 16.64 12.69
N GLN A 28 -32.81 17.92 12.32
CA GLN A 28 -32.16 18.34 11.07
C GLN A 28 -30.69 17.95 11.02
N ASN A 29 -29.93 18.14 12.11
CA ASN A 29 -28.52 17.71 12.15
C ASN A 29 -28.38 16.19 12.00
N THR A 30 -29.33 15.42 12.55
CA THR A 30 -29.35 13.95 12.42
C THR A 30 -29.63 13.53 10.98
N ASP A 31 -30.63 14.15 10.33
CA ASP A 31 -30.97 13.85 8.95
C ASP A 31 -29.86 14.29 7.99
N TYR A 32 -29.21 15.41 8.28
CA TYR A 32 -28.03 15.86 7.53
C TYR A 32 -26.85 14.89 7.67
N ALA A 33 -26.58 14.37 8.88
CA ALA A 33 -25.54 13.36 9.07
C ALA A 33 -25.82 12.08 8.27
N LYS A 34 -27.08 11.62 8.25
CA LYS A 34 -27.49 10.47 7.41
C LYS A 34 -27.31 10.75 5.93
N TYR A 35 -27.68 11.96 5.48
CA TYR A 35 -27.48 12.39 4.10
C TYR A 35 -25.99 12.35 3.72
N LEU A 36 -25.11 12.93 4.55
CA LEU A 36 -23.67 12.92 4.32
C LEU A 36 -23.12 11.49 4.21
N LEU A 37 -23.53 10.61 5.12
CA LEU A 37 -23.13 9.20 5.09
C LEU A 37 -23.58 8.52 3.78
N THR A 38 -24.82 8.77 3.37
CA THR A 38 -25.40 8.20 2.15
C THR A 38 -24.66 8.70 0.90
N ALA A 39 -24.41 10.02 0.82
CA ALA A 39 -23.66 10.62 -0.28
C ALA A 39 -22.23 10.06 -0.34
N LEU A 40 -21.52 10.04 0.79
CA LEU A 40 -20.17 9.46 0.88
C LEU A 40 -20.12 8.01 0.41
N TYR A 41 -21.12 7.22 0.78
CA TYR A 41 -21.23 5.84 0.32
C TYR A 41 -21.35 5.79 -1.20
N PHE A 42 -22.38 6.43 -1.79
CA PHE A 42 -22.59 6.34 -3.24
C PHE A 42 -21.47 6.98 -4.06
N GLU A 43 -20.94 8.13 -3.65
CA GLU A 43 -19.82 8.77 -4.36
C GLU A 43 -18.56 7.92 -4.30
N SER A 44 -18.35 7.15 -3.24
CA SER A 44 -17.17 6.29 -3.14
C SER A 44 -17.17 5.08 -4.06
N TRP A 45 -18.31 4.75 -4.66
CA TRP A 45 -18.46 3.67 -5.65
C TRP A 45 -18.32 4.15 -7.08
N LYS A 46 -18.44 5.46 -7.31
CA LYS A 46 -18.19 6.03 -8.63
C LYS A 46 -16.68 6.11 -8.86
N VAL A 47 -16.30 5.95 -10.11
CA VAL A 47 -14.92 6.12 -10.56
C VAL A 47 -14.97 7.22 -11.61
N GLU A 48 -14.36 8.34 -11.29
CA GLU A 48 -14.30 9.49 -12.20
C GLU A 48 -13.03 9.41 -13.07
N ASP A 49 -13.06 10.04 -14.25
CA ASP A 49 -11.97 9.96 -15.23
C ASP A 49 -10.60 10.39 -14.64
N TRP A 50 -10.61 11.43 -13.80
CA TRP A 50 -9.42 11.97 -13.16
C TRP A 50 -8.79 11.02 -12.12
N GLU A 51 -9.52 10.01 -11.64
CA GLU A 51 -8.93 9.01 -10.72
C GLU A 51 -7.85 8.16 -11.41
N SER A 52 -7.86 8.11 -12.74
CA SER A 52 -6.81 7.48 -13.53
C SER A 52 -5.49 8.28 -13.53
N GLU A 53 -5.52 9.56 -13.17
CA GLU A 53 -4.35 10.45 -13.11
C GLU A 53 -3.57 10.34 -11.78
N ILE A 54 -3.95 9.40 -10.91
CA ILE A 54 -3.33 9.18 -9.61
C ILE A 54 -1.81 8.97 -9.73
N THR A 55 -1.04 9.70 -8.91
CA THR A 55 0.42 9.61 -8.91
C THR A 55 0.93 8.72 -7.79
N TRP A 56 2.23 8.38 -7.84
CA TRP A 56 2.87 7.60 -6.79
C TRP A 56 2.82 8.29 -5.42
N ALA A 57 2.87 9.62 -5.37
CA ALA A 57 2.78 10.39 -4.13
C ALA A 57 1.40 10.30 -3.48
N ASP A 58 0.36 10.00 -4.25
CA ASP A 58 -1.01 9.88 -3.76
C ASP A 58 -1.30 8.51 -3.17
N LEU A 59 -0.56 7.47 -3.57
CA LEU A 59 -0.75 6.09 -3.12
C LEU A 59 -0.46 5.96 -1.61
N LYS A 60 -1.44 5.44 -0.86
CA LYS A 60 -1.30 5.22 0.59
C LYS A 60 -0.41 4.03 0.93
N THR A 61 -0.37 3.06 0.03
CA THR A 61 0.39 1.83 0.19
C THR A 61 1.31 1.68 -1.00
N TYR A 62 2.52 1.22 -0.71
CA TYR A 62 3.46 0.81 -1.73
C TYR A 62 2.94 -0.46 -2.42
N GLU A 63 2.76 -0.36 -3.74
CA GLU A 63 2.42 -1.48 -4.61
C GLU A 63 3.65 -1.85 -5.45
N TYR A 64 4.22 -3.03 -5.19
CA TYR A 64 5.44 -3.48 -5.88
C TYR A 64 5.27 -3.55 -7.40
N ASP A 65 4.12 -4.02 -7.88
CA ASP A 65 3.84 -4.20 -9.30
C ASP A 65 3.86 -2.90 -10.11
N LYS A 66 3.48 -1.78 -9.50
CA LYS A 66 3.50 -0.45 -10.13
C LYS A 66 4.82 0.29 -9.89
N SER A 67 5.74 -0.29 -9.13
CA SER A 67 6.98 0.37 -8.73
C SER A 67 8.07 0.26 -9.80
N SER A 68 8.94 1.27 -9.86
CA SER A 68 10.16 1.22 -10.68
C SER A 68 11.16 0.14 -10.22
N ASN A 69 11.00 -0.38 -9.01
CA ASN A 69 11.87 -1.41 -8.45
C ASN A 69 11.68 -2.75 -9.15
N LYS A 70 10.46 -3.08 -9.57
CA LYS A 70 10.18 -4.32 -10.31
C LYS A 70 11.02 -4.44 -11.57
N VAL A 71 11.01 -3.40 -12.41
CA VAL A 71 11.78 -3.35 -13.67
C VAL A 71 13.28 -3.51 -13.42
N LYS A 72 13.82 -2.80 -12.40
CA LYS A 72 15.24 -2.86 -12.05
C LYS A 72 15.64 -4.25 -11.57
N VAL A 73 14.84 -4.86 -10.72
CA VAL A 73 15.13 -6.16 -10.11
C VAL A 73 15.00 -7.27 -11.14
N GLU A 74 13.98 -7.24 -11.98
CA GLU A 74 13.82 -8.19 -13.09
C GLU A 74 15.02 -8.11 -14.05
N ALA A 75 15.46 -6.90 -14.41
CA ALA A 75 16.65 -6.71 -15.25
C ALA A 75 17.94 -7.27 -14.60
N ILE A 76 18.13 -7.10 -13.29
CA ILE A 76 19.27 -7.68 -12.57
C ILE A 76 19.17 -9.21 -12.58
N VAL A 77 17.99 -9.76 -12.30
CA VAL A 77 17.76 -11.20 -12.21
C VAL A 77 18.00 -11.89 -13.55
N GLU A 78 17.66 -11.25 -14.68
CA GLU A 78 17.92 -11.77 -16.02
C GLU A 78 19.42 -11.85 -16.38
N GLN A 79 20.25 -11.00 -15.78
CA GLN A 79 21.70 -11.00 -15.99
C GLN A 79 22.42 -12.07 -15.15
N LEU A 80 21.73 -12.71 -14.20
CA LEU A 80 22.34 -13.71 -13.33
C LEU A 80 22.51 -15.06 -14.06
N PRO A 81 23.64 -15.77 -13.85
CA PRO A 81 23.93 -17.03 -14.54
C PRO A 81 22.92 -18.16 -14.21
N HIS A 82 22.15 -18.01 -13.14
CA HIS A 82 21.14 -18.97 -12.66
C HIS A 82 19.70 -18.52 -12.96
N ALA A 83 19.51 -17.49 -13.80
CA ALA A 83 18.20 -17.01 -14.25
C ALA A 83 17.35 -18.08 -14.96
N LYS A 84 17.99 -19.15 -15.48
CA LYS A 84 17.33 -20.28 -16.16
C LYS A 84 16.47 -21.15 -15.24
N ASP A 85 16.65 -21.05 -13.92
CA ASP A 85 15.81 -21.74 -12.94
C ASP A 85 14.56 -20.91 -12.63
N ASP A 86 13.49 -21.14 -13.40
CA ASP A 86 12.20 -20.47 -13.24
C ASP A 86 11.58 -20.66 -11.85
N LYS A 87 11.82 -21.82 -11.22
CA LYS A 87 11.29 -22.12 -9.88
C LYS A 87 11.98 -21.25 -8.83
N TRP A 88 13.31 -21.14 -8.91
CA TRP A 88 14.08 -20.25 -8.06
C TRP A 88 13.73 -18.77 -8.31
N LYS A 89 13.61 -18.36 -9.57
CA LYS A 89 13.29 -16.99 -9.97
C LYS A 89 11.97 -16.54 -9.35
N LYS A 90 10.91 -17.32 -9.54
CA LYS A 90 9.58 -17.03 -8.98
C LYS A 90 9.58 -17.01 -7.44
N SER A 91 10.27 -17.96 -6.80
CA SER A 91 10.32 -18.01 -5.34
C SER A 91 11.10 -16.84 -4.72
N SER A 92 12.22 -16.47 -5.32
CA SER A 92 13.10 -15.42 -4.79
C SER A 92 12.52 -14.03 -5.02
N LEU A 93 11.91 -13.80 -6.20
CA LEU A 93 11.20 -12.55 -6.50
C LEU A 93 10.04 -12.31 -5.54
N LYS A 94 9.25 -13.35 -5.26
CA LYS A 94 8.13 -13.24 -4.31
C LYS A 94 8.60 -12.87 -2.90
N LYS A 95 9.67 -13.50 -2.41
CA LYS A 95 10.26 -13.16 -1.09
C LYS A 95 10.79 -11.74 -1.04
N TYR A 96 11.38 -11.26 -2.13
CA TYR A 96 11.86 -9.90 -2.25
C TYR A 96 10.70 -8.89 -2.28
N GLU A 97 9.68 -9.17 -3.08
CA GLU A 97 8.43 -8.39 -3.17
C GLU A 97 7.76 -8.25 -1.81
N GLU A 98 7.61 -9.34 -1.06
CA GLU A 98 7.03 -9.34 0.29
C GLU A 98 7.90 -8.48 1.22
N ALA A 99 9.23 -8.63 1.19
CA ALA A 99 10.12 -7.90 2.08
C ALA A 99 10.15 -6.39 1.79
N ILE A 100 10.20 -5.98 0.52
CA ILE A 100 10.20 -4.55 0.16
C ILE A 100 8.84 -3.90 0.41
N SER A 101 7.75 -4.63 0.20
CA SER A 101 6.40 -4.15 0.50
C SER A 101 6.21 -3.96 2.00
N ASN A 102 6.69 -4.89 2.82
CA ASN A 102 6.66 -4.74 4.28
C ASN A 102 7.51 -3.56 4.74
N LEU A 103 8.72 -3.39 4.19
CA LEU A 103 9.60 -2.28 4.52
C LEU A 103 8.93 -0.92 4.27
N HIS A 104 8.28 -0.74 3.11
CA HIS A 104 7.61 0.52 2.78
C HIS A 104 6.29 0.72 3.52
N ASN A 105 5.50 -0.33 3.74
CA ASN A 105 4.15 -0.21 4.30
C ASN A 105 4.11 -0.25 5.84
N GLN A 106 5.00 -1.02 6.47
CA GLN A 106 5.07 -1.16 7.93
C GLN A 106 6.15 -0.26 8.57
N GLY A 107 7.00 0.34 7.74
CA GLY A 107 8.08 1.23 8.16
C GLY A 107 9.42 0.53 8.33
N GLU A 108 10.44 1.36 8.54
CA GLU A 108 11.82 0.92 8.72
C GLU A 108 12.07 0.50 10.17
N SER A 109 12.24 -0.80 10.38
CA SER A 109 12.63 -1.40 11.65
C SER A 109 13.82 -2.33 11.43
N GLN A 110 14.54 -2.67 12.51
CA GLN A 110 15.66 -3.61 12.42
C GLN A 110 15.24 -4.96 11.82
N GLU A 111 14.00 -5.37 12.08
CA GLU A 111 13.42 -6.60 11.55
C GLU A 111 13.13 -6.48 10.05
N THR A 112 12.45 -5.42 9.60
CA THR A 112 12.10 -5.22 8.18
C THR A 112 13.36 -5.05 7.33
N LEU A 113 14.37 -4.32 7.84
CA LEU A 113 15.68 -4.19 7.21
C LEU A 113 16.42 -5.53 7.11
N THR A 114 16.37 -6.35 8.17
CA THR A 114 17.01 -7.68 8.16
C THR A 114 16.31 -8.63 7.19
N GLN A 115 14.98 -8.59 7.12
CA GLN A 115 14.20 -9.38 6.16
C GLN A 115 14.52 -8.98 4.72
N TYR A 116 14.55 -7.68 4.42
CA TYR A 116 14.94 -7.15 3.12
C TYR A 116 16.38 -7.57 2.75
N LYS A 117 17.33 -7.39 3.67
CA LYS A 117 18.73 -7.81 3.51
C LYS A 117 18.85 -9.30 3.16
N ARG A 118 18.12 -10.17 3.88
CA ARG A 118 18.10 -11.61 3.60
C ARG A 118 17.46 -11.93 2.25
N ALA A 119 16.38 -11.23 1.89
CA ALA A 119 15.70 -11.44 0.61
C ALA A 119 16.62 -11.06 -0.57
N VAL A 120 17.33 -9.94 -0.49
CA VAL A 120 18.32 -9.52 -1.50
C VAL A 120 19.50 -10.48 -1.59
N MET A 121 20.05 -10.93 -0.46
CA MET A 121 21.14 -11.91 -0.46
C MET A 121 20.73 -13.23 -1.11
N ASN A 122 19.52 -13.72 -0.81
CA ASN A 122 18.98 -14.93 -1.43
C ASN A 122 18.76 -14.74 -2.94
N LEU A 123 18.31 -13.55 -3.34
CA LEU A 123 18.09 -13.19 -4.75
C LEU A 123 19.41 -13.12 -5.54
N LEU A 124 20.49 -12.68 -4.92
CA LEU A 124 21.81 -12.59 -5.56
C LEU A 124 22.70 -13.81 -5.31
N LYS A 125 22.21 -14.81 -4.54
CA LYS A 125 22.97 -15.98 -4.07
C LYS A 125 24.31 -15.63 -3.42
N LEU A 126 24.34 -14.54 -2.65
CA LEU A 126 25.50 -14.13 -1.86
C LEU A 126 25.55 -14.97 -0.57
N LYS A 127 26.75 -15.44 -0.19
CA LYS A 127 26.93 -16.16 1.08
C LYS A 127 26.78 -15.20 2.25
N THR A 128 26.00 -15.60 3.26
CA THR A 128 25.94 -14.95 4.56
C THR A 128 27.13 -15.39 5.41
N ASP A 129 28.28 -14.74 5.24
CA ASP A 129 29.39 -14.87 6.19
C ASP A 129 29.23 -13.83 7.29
N PHE A 130 28.41 -14.15 8.30
CA PHE A 130 28.50 -13.55 9.63
C PHE A 130 28.26 -14.67 10.64
N GLN A 131 29.36 -15.33 10.98
CA GLN A 131 29.51 -16.16 12.17
C GLN A 131 29.96 -15.27 13.33
#